data_AF-A0A2G9NSF3-F1
#
_entry.id   AF-A0A2G9NSF3-F1
#
_cell.length_a   1.000
_cell.length_b   1.000
_cell.length_c   1.000
_cell.angle_alpha   90.00
_cell.angle_beta   90.00
_cell.angle_gamma   90.00
#
_symmetry.space_group_name_H-M   'P 1'
#
loop_
_entity.id
_entity.type
_entity.pdbx_description
1 polymer ?
#
loop_
_entity_poly.entity_id
_entity_poly.type
_entity_poly.pdbx_seq_one_letter_code
_entity_poly.pdbx_strand_id
1 'polypeptide(L)'
;MKYKFLLVIFTISLIASLILTLTPTPIICTEGCEVVQTTTYAYTLGIKNSAYGTVIFTVLMLIVALQIKKPKKTHRKIIHLAIITGSIVSLYFLYLQAFVINSWCKYCLIVDIGMIVALGIAIVSWKK
;
A
#
# COMPACT_ATOMS: atom_id res chain seq x y z
N MET A 1 8.90 4.06 -18.82
CA MET A 1 9.63 3.43 -17.69
C MET A 1 8.91 3.57 -16.35
N LYS A 2 8.42 4.76 -15.95
CA LYS A 2 7.72 4.98 -14.67
C LYS A 2 6.64 3.94 -14.30
N TYR A 3 5.76 3.58 -15.22
CA TYR A 3 4.70 2.60 -14.95
C TYR A 3 5.23 1.18 -14.66
N LYS A 4 6.41 0.80 -15.18
CA LYS A 4 7.03 -0.49 -14.84
C LYS A 4 7.50 -0.49 -13.37
N PHE A 5 8.07 0.62 -12.89
CA PHE A 5 8.42 0.76 -11.47
C PHE A 5 7.19 0.75 -10.57
N LEU A 6 6.13 1.48 -10.94
CA LEU A 6 4.86 1.46 -10.20
C LEU A 6 4.27 0.05 -10.14
N LEU A 7 4.36 -0.71 -11.25
CA LEU A 7 3.90 -2.09 -11.28
C LEU A 7 4.65 -2.94 -10.25
N VAL A 8 5.98 -2.85 -10.20
CA VAL A 8 6.82 -3.60 -9.24
C VAL A 8 6.45 -3.23 -7.80
N ILE A 9 6.33 -1.92 -7.50
CA ILE A 9 5.96 -1.45 -6.17
C ILE A 9 4.59 -2.03 -5.76
N PHE A 10 3.57 -1.90 -6.61
CA PHE A 10 2.24 -2.41 -6.31
C PHE A 10 2.18 -3.93 -6.19
N THR A 11 3.00 -4.66 -6.94
CA THR A 11 3.12 -6.12 -6.75
C THR A 11 3.73 -6.48 -5.40
N ILE A 12 4.75 -5.76 -4.94
CA ILE A 12 5.36 -5.99 -3.62
C ILE A 12 4.36 -5.64 -2.50
N SER A 13 3.66 -4.51 -2.61
CA SER A 13 2.62 -4.12 -1.65
C SER A 13 1.45 -5.11 -1.62
N LEU A 14 1.07 -5.67 -2.77
CA LEU A 14 0.06 -6.72 -2.85
C LEU A 14 0.51 -7.98 -2.11
N ILE A 15 1.75 -8.43 -2.32
CA ILE A 15 2.29 -9.62 -1.65
C ILE A 15 2.30 -9.42 -0.13
N ALA A 16 2.76 -8.26 0.36
CA ALA A 16 2.73 -7.94 1.78
C ALA A 16 1.30 -7.95 2.35
N SER A 17 0.34 -7.39 1.61
CA SER A 17 -1.08 -7.37 1.99
C SER A 17 -1.70 -8.77 2.02
N LEU A 18 -1.38 -9.60 1.03
CA LEU A 18 -1.84 -10.99 0.92
C LEU A 18 -1.31 -11.83 2.07
N ILE A 19 -0.02 -11.73 2.38
CA ILE A 19 0.59 -12.43 3.51
C ILE A 19 -0.17 -12.09 4.79
N LEU A 20 -0.37 -10.81 5.07
CA LEU A 20 -1.05 -10.35 6.28
C LEU A 20 -2.56 -10.74 6.33
N THR A 21 -3.18 -10.94 5.17
CA THR A 21 -4.60 -11.32 5.07
C THR A 21 -4.81 -12.83 5.17
N LEU A 22 -3.91 -13.63 4.60
CA LEU A 22 -4.09 -15.07 4.45
C LEU A 22 -3.37 -15.88 5.53
N THR A 23 -2.35 -15.31 6.17
CA THR A 23 -1.57 -16.01 7.19
C THR A 23 -1.91 -15.49 8.60
N PRO A 24 -2.08 -16.39 9.57
CA PRO A 24 -2.26 -16.01 10.97
C PRO A 24 -1.10 -15.15 11.47
N THR A 25 -1.41 -14.06 12.17
CA THR A 25 -0.42 -13.09 12.64
C THR A 25 0.69 -13.71 13.51
N PRO A 26 0.45 -14.69 14.41
CA PRO A 26 1.53 -15.25 15.24
C PRO A 26 2.60 -16.01 14.45
N ILE A 27 2.33 -16.39 13.19
CA ILE A 27 3.26 -17.14 12.35
C ILE A 27 4.24 -16.19 11.62
N ILE A 28 3.75 -15.01 11.24
CA ILE A 28 4.48 -14.07 10.36
C ILE A 28 4.94 -12.79 11.07
N CYS A 29 4.30 -12.42 12.18
CA CYS A 29 4.66 -11.27 12.97
C CYS A 29 5.55 -11.66 14.15
N THR A 30 6.55 -10.83 14.43
CA THR A 30 7.28 -10.81 15.71
C THR A 30 6.84 -9.60 16.52
N GLU A 31 6.87 -9.69 17.86
CA GLU A 31 6.59 -8.62 18.86
C GLU A 31 5.89 -7.37 18.31
N GLY A 32 6.63 -6.37 17.81
CA GLY A 32 6.07 -5.09 17.34
C GLY A 32 5.05 -5.20 16.18
N CYS A 33 5.16 -6.20 15.31
CA CYS A 33 4.20 -6.47 14.24
C CYS A 33 2.87 -6.99 14.83
N GLU A 34 2.94 -7.85 15.84
CA GLU A 34 1.76 -8.41 16.49
C GLU A 34 1.01 -7.34 17.30
N VAL A 35 1.75 -6.47 18.00
CA VAL A 35 1.18 -5.30 18.69
C VAL A 35 0.36 -4.44 17.73
N VAL A 36 0.92 -4.09 16.56
CA VAL A 36 0.19 -3.28 15.56
C VAL A 36 -1.07 -3.99 15.06
N GLN A 37 -0.99 -5.29 14.76
CA GLN A 37 -2.09 -6.05 14.17
C GLN A 37 -3.23 -6.39 15.14
N THR A 38 -3.00 -6.28 16.45
CA THR A 38 -4.01 -6.50 17.49
C THR A 38 -4.71 -5.20 17.92
N THR A 39 -4.24 -4.03 17.47
CA THR A 39 -4.89 -2.74 17.75
C THR A 39 -6.23 -2.58 17.02
N THR A 40 -7.08 -1.69 17.54
CA THR A 40 -8.30 -1.25 16.87
C THR A 40 -8.02 -0.59 15.51
N TYR A 41 -6.84 0.05 15.37
CA TYR A 41 -6.42 0.70 14.13
C TYR A 41 -6.07 -0.27 12.99
N ALA A 42 -5.86 -1.56 13.29
CA ALA A 42 -5.68 -2.58 12.26
C ALA A 42 -6.97 -2.86 11.46
N TYR A 43 -8.10 -2.33 11.93
CA TYR A 43 -9.43 -2.52 11.35
C TYR A 43 -10.04 -1.18 10.93
N THR A 44 -10.68 -1.18 9.77
CA THR A 44 -11.53 -0.08 9.29
C THR A 44 -12.90 -0.66 9.00
N LEU A 45 -13.96 -0.08 9.57
CA LEU A 45 -15.34 -0.58 9.42
C LEU A 45 -15.49 -2.08 9.75
N GLY A 46 -14.74 -2.57 10.74
CA GLY A 46 -14.76 -3.97 11.18
C GLY A 46 -13.97 -4.94 10.28
N ILE A 47 -13.34 -4.46 9.20
CA ILE A 47 -12.55 -5.28 8.27
C ILE A 47 -11.07 -4.94 8.43
N LYS A 48 -10.20 -5.96 8.41
CA LYS A 48 -8.75 -5.76 8.46
C LYS A 48 -8.25 -4.88 7.30
N ASN A 49 -7.40 -3.92 7.61
CA ASN A 49 -6.78 -3.03 6.63
C ASN A 49 -5.98 -3.80 5.55
N SER A 50 -5.42 -4.97 5.88
CA SER A 50 -4.73 -5.84 4.93
C SER A 50 -5.65 -6.36 3.82
N ALA A 51 -6.93 -6.59 4.10
CA ALA A 51 -7.90 -7.05 3.10
C ALA A 51 -8.22 -5.92 2.11
N TYR A 52 -8.39 -4.68 2.59
CA TYR A 52 -8.50 -3.51 1.74
C TYR A 52 -7.26 -3.34 0.86
N GLY A 53 -6.06 -3.45 1.45
CA GLY A 53 -4.80 -3.41 0.71
C GLY A 53 -4.76 -4.45 -0.41
N THR A 54 -5.15 -5.69 -0.11
CA THR A 54 -5.18 -6.79 -1.10
C THR A 54 -6.06 -6.43 -2.31
N VAL A 55 -7.27 -5.94 -2.08
CA VAL A 55 -8.18 -5.55 -3.17
C VAL A 55 -7.64 -4.36 -3.94
N ILE A 56 -7.22 -3.29 -3.24
CA ILE A 56 -6.74 -2.05 -3.85
C ILE A 56 -5.49 -2.31 -4.70
N PHE A 57 -4.49 -3.00 -4.17
CA PHE A 57 -3.26 -3.27 -4.91
C PHE A 57 -3.46 -4.24 -6.07
N THR A 58 -4.41 -5.19 -5.97
CA THR A 58 -4.80 -6.03 -7.12
C THR A 58 -5.36 -5.17 -8.25
N VAL A 59 -6.33 -4.30 -7.94
CA VAL A 59 -6.94 -3.40 -8.93
C VAL A 59 -5.90 -2.44 -9.52
N LEU A 60 -5.05 -1.83 -8.69
CA LEU A 60 -4.01 -0.90 -9.16
C LEU A 60 -2.97 -1.61 -10.03
N MET A 61 -2.54 -2.81 -9.66
CA MET A 61 -1.63 -3.62 -10.48
C MET A 61 -2.22 -3.87 -11.88
N LEU A 62 -3.49 -4.27 -11.96
CA LEU A 62 -4.18 -4.50 -13.23
C LEU A 62 -4.30 -3.21 -14.05
N ILE A 63 -4.69 -2.09 -13.44
CA ILE A 63 -4.83 -0.81 -14.14
C ILE A 63 -3.46 -0.33 -14.65
N VAL A 64 -2.38 -0.50 -13.87
CA VAL A 64 -1.02 -0.16 -14.31
C VAL A 64 -0.57 -1.06 -15.47
N ALA A 65 -0.82 -2.37 -15.39
CA ALA A 65 -0.51 -3.30 -16.49
C ALA A 65 -1.27 -2.93 -17.77
N LEU A 66 -2.56 -2.58 -17.66
CA LEU A 66 -3.36 -2.09 -18.77
C LEU A 66 -2.82 -0.76 -19.32
N GLN A 67 -2.37 0.15 -18.44
CA GLN A 67 -1.77 1.41 -18.85
C GLN A 67 -0.44 1.23 -19.61
N ILE A 68 0.33 0.19 -19.30
CA ILE A 68 1.54 -0.17 -20.04
C ILE A 68 1.20 -0.71 -21.43
N LYS A 69 0.18 -1.58 -21.55
CA LYS A 69 -0.20 -2.20 -22.83
C LYS A 69 -1.01 -1.27 -23.74
N LYS A 70 -1.99 -0.55 -23.17
CA LYS A 70 -2.95 0.31 -23.88
C LYS A 70 -3.13 1.61 -23.09
N PRO A 71 -2.25 2.61 -23.28
CA PRO A 71 -2.26 3.82 -22.47
C PRO A 71 -3.55 4.64 -22.69
N LYS A 72 -4.26 4.96 -21.61
CA LYS A 72 -5.44 5.83 -21.62
C LYS A 72 -5.30 6.95 -20.59
N LYS A 73 -5.85 8.13 -20.91
CA LYS A 73 -5.90 9.27 -19.96
C LYS A 73 -6.66 8.90 -18.68
N THR A 74 -7.72 8.10 -18.80
CA THR A 74 -8.53 7.64 -17.66
C THR A 74 -7.73 6.78 -16.68
N HIS A 75 -7.01 5.75 -17.16
CA HIS A 75 -6.18 4.91 -16.29
C HIS A 75 -5.12 5.76 -15.58
N ARG A 76 -4.47 6.68 -16.29
CA ARG A 76 -3.50 7.59 -15.69
C ARG A 76 -4.11 8.40 -14.55
N LYS A 77 -5.28 9.01 -14.77
CA LYS A 77 -5.98 9.79 -13.72
C LYS A 77 -6.29 8.92 -12.51
N ILE A 78 -6.81 7.71 -12.71
CA ILE A 78 -7.13 6.76 -11.63
C ILE A 78 -5.87 6.40 -10.84
N ILE A 79 -4.77 6.05 -11.52
CA ILE A 79 -3.49 5.72 -10.87
C ILE A 79 -2.98 6.91 -10.03
N HIS A 80 -3.01 8.13 -10.57
CA HIS A 80 -2.52 9.31 -9.84
C HIS A 80 -3.39 9.60 -8.62
N LEU A 81 -4.72 9.58 -8.78
CA LEU A 81 -5.65 9.79 -7.68
C LEU A 81 -5.42 8.77 -6.57
N ALA A 82 -5.30 7.49 -6.92
CA ALA A 82 -5.06 6.41 -5.96
C ALA A 82 -3.70 6.52 -5.26
N ILE A 83 -2.65 6.96 -5.98
CA ILE A 83 -1.34 7.22 -5.36
C ILE A 83 -1.44 8.35 -4.35
N ILE A 84 -2.11 9.46 -4.69
CA ILE A 84 -2.26 10.61 -3.78
C ILE A 84 -3.06 10.20 -2.54
N THR A 85 -4.25 9.62 -2.73
CA THR A 85 -5.11 9.23 -1.60
C THR A 85 -4.48 8.14 -0.76
N GLY A 86 -3.91 7.10 -1.38
CA GLY A 86 -3.23 6.03 -0.67
C GLY A 86 -2.00 6.51 0.10
N SER A 87 -1.26 7.50 -0.42
CA SER A 87 -0.11 8.07 0.31
C SER A 87 -0.53 8.87 1.54
N ILE A 88 -1.66 9.58 1.49
CA ILE A 88 -2.23 10.25 2.67
C ILE A 88 -2.59 9.21 3.74
N VAL A 89 -3.24 8.12 3.33
CA VAL A 89 -3.57 7.01 4.24
C VAL A 89 -2.31 6.36 4.81
N SER A 90 -1.28 6.15 4.00
CA SER A 90 0.00 5.60 4.47
C SER A 90 0.72 6.53 5.45
N LEU A 91 0.68 7.86 5.24
CA LEU A 91 1.21 8.81 6.23
C LEU A 91 0.46 8.72 7.56
N TYR A 92 -0.87 8.56 7.52
CA TYR A 92 -1.67 8.34 8.71
C TYR A 92 -1.30 7.04 9.44
N PHE A 93 -1.12 5.93 8.74
CA PHE A 93 -0.69 4.67 9.36
C PHE A 93 0.75 4.71 9.89
N LEU A 94 1.66 5.40 9.20
CA LEU A 94 3.01 5.65 9.72
C LEU A 94 2.96 6.50 11.01
N TYR A 95 2.12 7.53 11.03
CA TYR A 95 1.89 8.33 12.23
C TYR A 95 1.38 7.48 13.40
N LEU A 96 0.38 6.62 13.15
CA LEU A 96 -0.16 5.72 14.17
C LEU A 96 0.92 4.77 14.71
N GLN A 97 1.69 4.13 13.84
CA GLN A 97 2.77 3.21 14.26
C GLN A 97 3.85 3.93 15.08
N ALA A 98 4.27 5.12 14.64
CA ALA A 98 5.37 5.86 15.24
C ALA A 98 5.02 6.51 16.58
N PHE A 99 3.84 7.14 16.70
CA PHE A 99 3.53 8.04 17.82
C PHE A 99 2.41 7.52 18.73
N VAL A 100 1.47 6.75 18.18
CA VAL A 100 0.30 6.27 18.95
C VAL A 100 0.55 4.87 19.49
N ILE A 101 0.94 3.94 18.62
CA ILE A 101 1.16 2.53 18.95
C ILE A 101 2.59 2.32 19.50
N ASN A 102 3.55 3.16 19.09
CA ASN A 102 4.97 3.03 19.43
C ASN A 102 5.53 1.64 19.08
N SER A 103 5.10 1.08 17.95
CA SER A 103 5.53 -0.23 17.45
C SER A 103 5.43 -0.29 15.93
N TRP A 104 6.27 -1.12 15.32
CA TRP A 104 6.42 -1.18 13.87
C TRP A 104 6.03 -2.54 13.31
N CYS A 105 5.19 -2.53 12.27
CA CYS A 105 4.86 -3.73 11.51
C CYS A 105 5.62 -3.73 10.18
N LYS A 106 6.50 -4.72 9.97
CA LYS A 106 7.29 -4.86 8.74
C LYS A 106 6.42 -4.87 7.47
N TYR A 107 5.28 -5.57 7.49
CA TYR A 107 4.38 -5.67 6.33
C TYR A 107 3.67 -4.34 6.04
N CYS A 108 3.21 -3.63 7.09
CA CYS A 108 2.64 -2.29 6.94
C CYS A 108 3.68 -1.32 6.38
N LEU A 109 4.91 -1.34 6.90
CA LEU A 109 6.00 -0.50 6.41
C LEU A 109 6.30 -0.72 4.92
N ILE A 110 6.29 -1.96 4.43
CA ILE A 110 6.47 -2.26 3.00
C ILE A 110 5.38 -1.56 2.17
N VAL A 111 4.13 -1.63 2.62
CA VAL A 111 3.00 -1.00 1.94
C VAL A 111 3.10 0.53 2.01
N ASP A 112 3.32 1.08 3.20
CA ASP A 112 3.31 2.51 3.44
C ASP A 112 4.47 3.21 2.72
N ILE A 113 5.68 2.70 2.88
CA ILE A 113 6.86 3.24 2.17
C ILE A 113 6.67 3.06 0.66
N GLY A 114 6.11 1.92 0.21
CA GLY A 114 5.79 1.69 -1.19
C GLY A 114 4.91 2.79 -1.79
N MET A 115 3.87 3.21 -1.07
CA MET A 115 2.99 4.31 -1.49
C MET A 115 3.71 5.65 -1.53
N ILE A 116 4.53 5.98 -0.53
CA ILE A 116 5.33 7.21 -0.51
C ILE A 116 6.32 7.26 -1.68
N VAL A 117 6.99 6.14 -1.98
CA VAL A 117 7.89 6.04 -3.14
C VAL A 117 7.11 6.18 -4.45
N ALA A 118 5.94 5.57 -4.57
CA ALA A 118 5.06 5.72 -5.73
C ALA A 118 4.64 7.19 -5.95
N LEU A 119 4.35 7.93 -4.86
CA LEU A 119 4.08 9.35 -4.90
C LEU A 119 5.28 10.16 -5.38
N GLY A 120 6.48 9.88 -4.86
CA GLY A 120 7.72 10.52 -5.32
C GLY A 120 7.93 10.32 -6.84
N ILE A 121 7.73 9.10 -7.34
CA ILE A 121 7.79 8.79 -8.78
C ILE A 121 6.73 9.59 -9.55
N ALA A 122 5.49 9.67 -9.04
CA ALA A 122 4.41 10.38 -9.70
C ALA A 122 4.70 11.89 -9.81
N ILE A 123 5.20 12.52 -8.74
CA ILE A 123 5.55 13.95 -8.69
C ILE A 123 6.70 14.26 -9.65
N VAL A 124 7.81 13.50 -9.58
CA VAL A 124 8.98 13.70 -10.45
C VAL A 124 8.60 13.52 -11.92
N SER A 125 7.68 12.59 -12.19
CA SER A 125 7.20 12.29 -13.53
C SER A 125 6.09 13.21 -14.06
N TRP A 126 5.65 14.21 -13.28
CA TRP A 126 4.65 15.20 -13.69
C TRP A 126 5.32 16.36 -14.45
N LYS A 127 6.54 16.75 -14.06
CA LYS A 127 7.28 17.86 -14.67
C LYS A 127 7.94 17.54 -16.01
N LYS A 128 7.98 16.27 -16.42
CA LYS A 128 8.45 15.80 -17.74
C LYS A 128 7.27 15.32 -18.58
#